data_AF-A0A847E0V4-F1
#
_entry.id   AF-A0A847E0V4-F1
#
_cell.length_a   1.000
_cell.length_b   1.000
_cell.length_c   1.000
_cell.angle_alpha   90.00
_cell.angle_beta   90.00
_cell.angle_gamma   90.00
#
_symmetry.space_group_name_H-M   'P 1'
#
loop_
_entity.id
_entity.type
_entity.pdbx_description
1 polymer ?
#
loop_
_entity_poly.entity_id
_entity_poly.type
_entity_poly.pdbx_seq_one_letter_code
_entity_poly.pdbx_strand_id
1 'polypeptide(L)'
;WMGLSDYVRAEFLRNRQLEYVTAARALGLPDSKIIFRHVLPNSLTPVIAFLPFRMSAAIVALTSLDFLGLGVPASTPSLGELLAQGKANLDAWWISLGTFGVLVGMLLLLIFIGEALRDALDTRRG
;
A
#
# COMPACT_ATOMS: atom_id res chain seq x y z
N TRP A 1 -5.40 -2.76 -12.64
CA TRP A 1 -4.42 -1.83 -13.24
C TRP A 1 -5.11 -0.66 -13.95
N MET A 2 -6.07 -0.93 -14.84
CA MET A 2 -6.85 0.07 -15.60
C MET A 2 -7.41 1.24 -14.76
N GLY A 3 -8.16 0.96 -13.68
CA GLY A 3 -8.75 2.06 -12.87
C GLY A 3 -7.73 2.95 -12.14
N LEU A 4 -6.54 2.42 -11.82
CA LEU A 4 -5.51 3.19 -11.12
C LEU A 4 -4.76 4.11 -12.11
N SER A 5 -4.46 3.63 -13.31
CA SER A 5 -3.82 4.43 -14.35
C SER A 5 -4.71 5.59 -14.81
N ASP A 6 -6.02 5.37 -14.93
CA ASP A 6 -6.97 6.41 -15.31
C ASP A 6 -7.07 7.50 -14.23
N TYR A 7 -7.07 7.09 -12.97
CA TYR A 7 -7.10 8.01 -11.83
C TYR A 7 -5.82 8.86 -11.74
N VAL A 8 -4.64 8.24 -11.91
CA VAL A 8 -3.35 8.96 -11.95
C VAL A 8 -3.30 9.94 -13.10
N ARG A 9 -3.78 9.55 -14.29
CA ARG A 9 -3.81 10.41 -15.46
C ARG A 9 -4.74 11.60 -15.24
N ALA A 10 -5.93 11.38 -14.67
CA ALA A 10 -6.87 12.45 -14.34
C ALA A 10 -6.24 13.46 -13.36
N GLU A 11 -5.60 12.95 -12.31
CA GLU A 11 -4.93 13.81 -11.31
C GLU A 11 -3.73 14.55 -11.88
N PHE A 12 -2.97 13.92 -12.79
CA PHE A 12 -1.87 14.56 -13.50
C PHE A 12 -2.34 15.70 -14.41
N LEU A 13 -3.43 15.49 -15.17
CA LEU A 13 -4.02 16.52 -16.01
C LEU A 13 -4.57 17.69 -15.18
N ARG A 14 -5.19 17.39 -14.03
CA ARG A 14 -5.68 18.38 -13.07
C ARG A 14 -4.52 19.20 -12.49
N ASN A 15 -3.49 18.55 -11.98
CA ASN A 15 -2.34 19.22 -11.36
C ASN A 15 -1.58 20.11 -12.35
N ARG A 16 -1.53 19.74 -13.63
CA ARG A 16 -0.91 20.55 -14.70
C ARG A 16 -1.64 21.89 -14.94
N GLN A 17 -2.91 22.01 -14.59
CA GLN A 17 -3.72 23.23 -14.77
C GLN A 17 -3.70 24.16 -13.55
N LEU A 18 -3.01 23.79 -12.46
CA LEU A 18 -2.99 24.58 -11.22
C LEU A 18 -2.09 25.81 -11.32
N GLU A 19 -2.45 26.86 -10.59
CA GLU A 19 -1.79 28.18 -10.62
C GLU A 19 -0.31 28.12 -10.25
N TYR A 20 0.10 27.20 -9.36
CA TYR A 20 1.51 27.04 -8.99
C TYR A 20 2.38 26.57 -10.17
N VAL A 21 1.82 25.80 -11.12
CA VAL A 21 2.53 25.37 -12.33
C VAL A 21 2.73 26.56 -13.27
N THR A 22 1.72 27.42 -13.38
CA THR A 22 1.78 28.67 -14.16
C THR A 22 2.77 29.65 -13.55
N ALA A 23 2.78 29.81 -12.23
CA ALA A 23 3.75 30.63 -11.50
C ALA A 23 5.19 30.08 -11.65
N ALA A 24 5.40 28.78 -11.51
CA ALA A 24 6.71 28.16 -11.68
C ALA A 24 7.27 28.35 -13.11
N ARG A 25 6.41 28.29 -14.13
CA ARG A 25 6.78 28.63 -15.51
C ARG A 25 7.11 30.11 -15.68
N ALA A 26 6.34 31.01 -15.07
CA ALA A 26 6.61 32.45 -15.09
C ALA A 26 7.96 32.82 -14.42
N LEU A 27 8.39 32.03 -13.44
CA LEU A 27 9.71 32.13 -12.79
C LEU A 27 10.86 31.49 -13.60
N GLY A 28 10.58 30.92 -14.77
CA GLY A 28 11.60 30.36 -15.66
C GLY A 28 12.09 28.96 -15.29
N LEU A 29 11.37 28.20 -14.45
CA LEU A 29 11.74 26.81 -14.16
C LEU A 29 11.52 25.92 -15.40
N PRO A 30 12.43 24.98 -15.67
CA PRO A 30 12.25 24.02 -16.76
C PRO A 30 11.10 23.06 -16.46
N ASP A 31 10.32 22.73 -17.49
CA ASP A 31 9.14 21.84 -17.39
C ASP A 31 9.48 20.49 -16.75
N SER A 32 10.68 19.95 -16.98
CA SER A 32 11.13 18.70 -16.36
C SER A 32 11.20 18.80 -14.83
N LYS A 33 11.73 19.90 -14.28
CA LYS A 33 11.73 20.13 -12.83
C LYS A 33 10.29 20.25 -12.31
N ILE A 34 9.41 20.95 -13.03
CA ILE A 34 8.02 21.13 -12.61
C ILE A 34 7.29 19.78 -12.56
N ILE A 35 7.48 18.94 -13.58
CA ILE A 35 6.88 17.61 -13.67
C ILE A 35 7.38 16.70 -12.55
N PHE A 36 8.70 16.50 -12.41
CA PHE A 36 9.23 15.50 -11.45
C PHE A 36 9.19 15.97 -9.99
N ARG A 37 9.30 17.27 -9.73
CA ARG A 37 9.30 17.83 -8.36
C ARG A 37 7.90 18.12 -7.83
N HIS A 38 6.97 18.52 -8.70
CA HIS A 38 5.67 19.04 -8.26
C HIS A 38 4.48 18.25 -8.82
N VAL A 39 4.38 18.06 -10.14
CA VAL A 39 3.17 17.46 -10.73
C VAL A 39 3.10 15.96 -10.49
N LEU A 40 4.19 15.23 -10.72
CA LEU A 40 4.24 13.76 -10.61
C LEU A 40 4.03 13.29 -9.17
N PRO A 41 4.72 13.80 -8.14
CA PRO A 41 4.50 13.36 -6.76
C PRO A 41 3.05 13.57 -6.30
N ASN A 42 2.46 14.74 -6.57
CA ASN A 42 1.07 15.05 -6.22
C ASN A 42 0.06 14.17 -6.98
N SER A 43 0.41 13.69 -8.17
CA SER A 43 -0.48 12.83 -8.97
C SER A 43 -0.39 11.35 -8.56
N LEU A 44 0.64 10.98 -7.81
CA LEU A 44 0.83 9.64 -7.26
C LEU A 44 0.19 9.46 -5.88
N THR A 45 -0.19 10.54 -5.18
CA THR A 45 -0.87 10.49 -3.87
C THR A 45 -2.02 9.47 -3.82
N PRO A 46 -2.89 9.35 -4.84
CA PRO A 46 -3.93 8.33 -4.87
C PRO A 46 -3.36 6.90 -4.93
N VAL A 47 -2.29 6.67 -5.71
CA VAL A 47 -1.63 5.36 -5.82
C VAL A 47 -1.09 4.91 -4.48
N ILE A 48 -0.42 5.82 -3.79
CA ILE A 48 0.14 5.57 -2.46
C ILE A 48 -0.96 5.32 -1.44
N ALA A 49 -2.09 6.02 -1.55
CA ALA A 49 -3.26 5.77 -0.70
C ALA A 49 -3.90 4.39 -0.93
N PHE A 50 -3.88 3.87 -2.16
CA PHE A 50 -4.46 2.55 -2.48
C PHE A 50 -3.50 1.37 -2.25
N LEU A 51 -2.19 1.63 -2.19
CA LEU A 51 -1.16 0.61 -2.01
C LEU A 51 -1.40 -0.29 -0.78
N PRO A 52 -1.77 0.25 0.40
CA PRO A 52 -1.86 -0.55 1.62
C PRO A 52 -2.99 -1.55 1.54
N PHE A 53 -4.16 -1.11 1.05
CA PHE A 53 -5.31 -1.97 0.83
C PHE A 53 -5.01 -3.14 -0.11
N ARG A 54 -4.24 -2.88 -1.18
CA ARG A 54 -3.83 -3.94 -2.11
C ARG A 54 -2.88 -4.94 -1.48
N MET A 55 -1.90 -4.46 -0.70
CA MET A 55 -0.99 -5.37 -0.01
C MET A 55 -1.70 -6.17 1.08
N SER A 56 -2.61 -5.55 1.85
CA SER A 56 -3.45 -6.25 2.82
C SER A 56 -4.29 -7.35 2.15
N ALA A 57 -4.94 -7.04 1.02
CA ALA A 57 -5.70 -8.03 0.26
C ALA A 57 -4.82 -9.19 -0.22
N ALA A 58 -3.60 -8.89 -0.69
CA ALA A 58 -2.65 -9.92 -1.13
C ALA A 58 -2.16 -10.80 0.03
N ILE A 59 -1.85 -10.22 1.19
CA ILE A 59 -1.43 -10.95 2.40
C ILE A 59 -2.55 -11.88 2.87
N VAL A 60 -3.79 -11.39 2.92
CA VAL A 60 -4.93 -12.21 3.32
C VAL A 60 -5.16 -13.35 2.33
N ALA A 61 -5.05 -13.09 1.03
CA ALA A 61 -5.18 -14.11 -0.01
C ALA A 61 -4.09 -15.18 0.12
N LEU A 62 -2.82 -14.78 0.30
CA LEU A 62 -1.70 -15.71 0.48
C LEU A 62 -1.85 -16.54 1.75
N THR A 63 -2.18 -15.89 2.87
CA THR A 63 -2.44 -16.57 4.15
C THR A 63 -3.58 -17.59 4.02
N SER A 64 -4.62 -17.26 3.25
CA SER A 64 -5.75 -18.17 3.00
C SER A 64 -5.32 -19.36 2.14
N LEU A 65 -4.49 -19.14 1.10
CA LEU A 65 -3.94 -20.21 0.28
C LEU A 65 -3.02 -21.14 1.08
N ASP A 66 -2.16 -20.57 1.92
CA ASP A 66 -1.29 -21.31 2.84
C ASP A 66 -2.11 -22.15 3.82
N PHE A 67 -3.16 -21.59 4.41
CA PHE A 67 -4.07 -22.32 5.30
C PHE A 67 -4.80 -23.48 4.61
N LEU A 68 -5.11 -23.34 3.32
CA LEU A 68 -5.71 -24.40 2.51
C LEU A 68 -4.69 -25.43 1.99
N GLY A 69 -3.40 -25.24 2.23
CA GLY A 69 -2.32 -26.08 1.69
C GLY A 69 -2.07 -25.90 0.19
N LEU A 70 -2.61 -24.83 -0.41
CA LEU A 70 -2.41 -24.46 -1.83
C LEU A 70 -1.32 -23.40 -2.03
N GLY A 71 -0.73 -22.93 -0.93
CA GLY A 71 0.29 -21.90 -0.91
C GLY A 71 1.71 -22.46 -0.92
N VAL A 72 2.59 -21.88 -0.09
CA VAL A 72 4.01 -22.23 -0.02
C VAL A 72 4.16 -23.68 0.50
N PRO A 73 5.11 -24.50 -0.04
CA PRO A 73 5.32 -25.85 0.45
C PRO A 73 5.53 -25.90 1.97
N ALA A 74 4.97 -26.92 2.63
CA ALA A 74 4.93 -27.09 4.09
C ALA A 74 6.31 -27.09 4.78
N SER A 75 7.41 -27.21 4.02
CA SER A 75 8.78 -27.02 4.50
C SER A 75 9.11 -25.58 4.90
N THR A 76 8.29 -24.59 4.51
CA THR A 76 8.51 -23.18 4.81
C THR A 76 7.44 -22.67 5.78
N PRO A 77 7.82 -22.17 6.98
CA PRO A 77 6.85 -21.67 7.94
C PRO A 77 6.15 -20.43 7.39
N SER A 78 4.83 -20.48 7.28
CA SER A 78 3.97 -19.38 6.82
C SER A 78 2.89 -19.05 7.85
N LEU A 79 2.30 -17.85 7.75
CA LEU A 79 1.25 -17.41 8.67
C LEU A 79 -0.02 -18.27 8.53
N GLY A 80 -0.34 -18.75 7.33
CA GLY A 80 -1.49 -19.63 7.10
C GLY A 80 -1.27 -21.03 7.69
N GLU A 81 -0.05 -21.56 7.58
CA GLU A 81 0.32 -22.85 8.18
C GLU A 81 0.26 -22.79 9.71
N LEU A 82 0.74 -21.70 10.33
CA LEU A 82 0.63 -21.52 11.79
C LEU A 82 -0.83 -21.46 12.25
N LEU A 83 -1.72 -20.87 11.43
CA LEU A 83 -3.16 -20.85 11.69
C LEU A 83 -3.78 -22.26 11.59
N ALA A 84 -3.33 -23.06 10.63
CA ALA A 84 -3.74 -24.46 10.48
C ALA A 84 -3.28 -25.32 11.67
N GLN A 85 -2.04 -25.12 12.13
CA GLN A 85 -1.51 -25.79 13.32
C GLN A 85 -2.27 -25.41 14.60
N GLY A 86 -2.64 -24.14 14.75
CA GLY A 86 -3.47 -23.66 15.85
C GLY A 86 -4.89 -24.24 15.85
N LYS A 87 -5.47 -24.49 14.66
CA LYS A 87 -6.75 -25.20 14.51
C LYS A 87 -6.61 -26.69 14.86
N ALA A 88 -5.53 -27.33 14.44
CA ALA A 88 -5.30 -28.76 14.68
C ALA A 88 -4.96 -29.08 16.15
N ASN A 89 -4.29 -28.15 16.84
CA ASN A 89 -3.85 -28.30 18.22
C ASN A 89 -4.62 -27.32 19.12
N LEU A 90 -5.89 -27.61 19.38
CA LEU A 90 -6.75 -26.76 20.21
C LEU A 90 -6.23 -26.59 21.65
N ASP A 91 -5.44 -27.54 22.13
CA ASP A 91 -4.78 -27.49 23.45
C ASP A 91 -3.67 -26.41 23.50
N ALA A 92 -3.10 -26.06 22.35
CA ALA A 92 -2.05 -25.07 22.18
C ALA A 92 -2.61 -23.70 21.74
N TRP A 93 -3.60 -23.20 22.50
CA TRP A 93 -4.33 -21.95 22.20
C TRP A 93 -3.42 -20.72 21.99
N TRP A 94 -2.23 -20.71 22.60
CA TRP A 94 -1.24 -19.64 22.44
C TRP A 94 -0.72 -19.52 21.00
N ILE A 95 -0.70 -20.61 20.22
CA ILE A 95 -0.31 -20.60 18.80
C ILE A 95 -1.34 -19.79 18.01
N SER A 96 -2.62 -20.15 18.13
CA SER A 96 -3.72 -19.45 17.46
C SER A 96 -3.77 -17.96 17.81
N LEU A 97 -3.62 -17.64 19.11
CA LEU A 97 -3.65 -16.25 19.57
C LEU A 97 -2.43 -15.46 19.08
N GLY A 98 -1.24 -16.06 19.13
CA GLY A 98 0.00 -15.45 18.66
C GLY A 98 -0.02 -15.18 17.16
N THR A 99 -0.42 -16.16 16.34
CA THR A 99 -0.53 -16.01 14.89
C THR A 99 -1.57 -14.95 14.52
N PHE A 100 -2.71 -14.92 15.20
CA PHE A 100 -3.73 -13.88 14.99
C PHE A 100 -3.19 -12.49 15.34
N GLY A 101 -2.51 -12.35 16.48
CA GLY A 101 -1.90 -11.08 16.90
C GLY A 101 -0.87 -10.56 15.90
N VAL A 102 -0.01 -11.44 15.39
CA VAL A 102 0.97 -11.09 14.35
C VAL A 102 0.29 -10.68 13.05
N LEU A 103 -0.72 -11.42 12.59
CA LEU A 103 -1.48 -11.09 11.38
C LEU A 103 -2.13 -9.71 11.48
N VAL A 104 -2.86 -9.44 12.56
CA VAL A 104 -3.52 -8.16 12.79
C VAL A 104 -2.49 -7.03 12.91
N GLY A 105 -1.44 -7.24 13.70
CA GLY A 105 -0.37 -6.26 13.87
C GLY A 105 0.33 -5.91 12.55
N MET A 106 0.64 -6.91 11.72
CA MET A 106 1.23 -6.72 10.40
C MET A 106 0.32 -5.90 9.48
N LEU A 107 -0.98 -6.25 9.42
CA LEU A 107 -1.93 -5.53 8.58
C LEU A 107 -2.11 -4.08 9.02
N LEU A 108 -2.18 -3.82 10.33
CA LEU A 108 -2.27 -2.47 10.88
C LEU A 108 -1.02 -1.64 10.59
N LEU A 109 0.17 -2.20 10.85
CA LEU A 109 1.43 -1.54 10.57
C LEU A 109 1.55 -1.18 9.09
N LEU A 110 1.13 -2.08 8.21
CA LEU A 110 1.16 -1.85 6.77
C LEU A 110 0.23 -0.70 6.34
N ILE A 111 -0.96 -0.62 6.93
CA ILE A 111 -1.88 0.50 6.71
C ILE A 111 -1.27 1.80 7.21
N PHE A 112 -0.71 1.82 8.42
CA PHE A 112 -0.08 3.03 8.97
C PHE A 112 1.14 3.49 8.18
N ILE A 113 2.00 2.58 7.73
CA ILE A 113 3.13 2.91 6.83
C ILE A 113 2.60 3.53 5.54
N GLY A 114 1.50 2.99 5.02
CA GLY A 114 0.79 3.52 3.87
C GLY A 114 0.30 4.96 4.03
N GLU A 115 -0.37 5.22 5.14
CA GLU A 115 -0.85 6.57 5.49
C GLU A 115 0.31 7.53 5.72
N ALA A 116 1.36 7.11 6.44
CA ALA A 116 2.54 7.93 6.66
C ALA A 116 3.26 8.27 5.34
N LEU A 117 3.35 7.31 4.41
CA LEU A 117 3.94 7.53 3.09
C LEU A 117 3.08 8.48 2.25
N ARG A 118 1.74 8.36 2.34
CA ARG A 118 0.80 9.28 1.69
C ARG A 118 0.99 10.70 2.22
N ASP A 119 1.05 10.86 3.54
CA ASP A 119 1.21 12.15 4.20
C ASP A 119 2.56 12.80 3.86
N ALA A 120 3.64 12.01 3.79
CA ALA A 120 4.95 12.51 3.40
C ALA A 120 5.02 13.01 1.95
N LEU A 121 4.15 12.49 1.07
CA LEU A 121 4.13 12.82 -0.36
C LEU A 121 3.05 13.85 -0.73
N ASP A 122 2.12 14.16 0.18
CA ASP A 122 1.18 15.27 0.01
C ASP A 122 1.88 16.62 0.26
N THR A 123 2.45 17.18 -0.81
CA THR A 123 3.15 18.47 -0.78
C THR A 123 2.23 19.69 -0.65
N ARG A 124 0.91 19.52 -0.53
CA ARG A 124 -0.04 20.66 -0.39
C ARG A 124 0.04 21.40 0.95
N ARG A 125 0.85 20.92 1.90
CA ARG A 125 1.04 21.55 3.22
C ARG A 125 2.37 22.28 3.38
N GLY A 126 3.24 22.29 2.37
CA GLY A 126 4.57 22.93 2.40
C GLY A 126 4.71 24.08 1.43
#